data_AF-A0A815SV47-F1
#
_entry.id   AF-A0A815SV47-F1
#
_cell.length_a   1.000
_cell.length_b   1.000
_cell.length_c   1.000
_cell.angle_alpha   90.00
_cell.angle_beta   90.00
_cell.angle_gamma   90.00
#
_symmetry.space_group_name_H-M   'P 1'
#
loop_
_entity.id
_entity.type
_entity.pdbx_description
1 polymer ?
#
loop_
_entity_poly.entity_id
_entity_poly.type
_entity_poly.pdbx_seq_one_letter_code
_entity_poly.pdbx_strand_id
1 'polypeptide(L)'
;MKFNDLNEQLKQFRSENEFNEINLNYLRNELMKIRQELNNPSKTYIQQDSQSFINEISIISMEKKPKWDKWKQNAITVAGGNGKGQELNQLNLPAGIFIDKKKNVFIADNDNNRIVEWKYNAKEGQIIESINKQGNRMNQLDRPTDVIGDQQNQSIIIADHNNRRVIQWSNQNQQTLIQNIHCYGLAMDKHGSLYVSNWKKDEVRRWKIGEYNNEGIIVAGGNRQGNELTQLNYPTFIF
;
A
#
# COMPACT_ATOMS: atom_id res chain seq x y z
N MET A 1 28.23 -11.57 29.51
CA MET A 1 29.00 -12.64 30.18
C MET A 1 28.57 -14.04 29.70
N LYS A 2 27.29 -14.44 29.78
CA LYS A 2 26.84 -15.81 29.42
C LYS A 2 26.99 -16.23 27.93
N PHE A 3 26.84 -15.31 26.97
CA PHE A 3 26.97 -15.65 25.53
C PHE A 3 28.41 -16.00 25.11
N ASN A 4 29.43 -15.39 25.74
CA ASN A 4 30.83 -15.73 25.47
C ASN A 4 31.17 -17.11 26.02
N ASP A 5 30.56 -17.48 27.16
CA ASP A 5 30.72 -18.79 27.79
C ASP A 5 30.15 -19.90 26.90
N LEU A 6 28.97 -19.67 26.32
CA LEU A 6 28.37 -20.59 25.34
C LEU A 6 29.21 -20.71 24.06
N ASN A 7 29.80 -19.61 23.58
CA ASN A 7 30.65 -19.61 22.39
C ASN A 7 31.97 -20.36 22.61
N GLU A 8 32.59 -20.24 23.78
CA GLU A 8 33.80 -21.01 24.11
C GLU A 8 33.48 -22.51 24.30
N GLN A 9 32.34 -22.84 24.92
CA GLN A 9 31.88 -24.22 25.03
C GLN A 9 31.60 -24.85 23.65
N LEU A 10 31.01 -24.11 22.71
CA LEU A 10 30.78 -24.56 21.34
C LEU A 10 32.08 -24.81 20.55
N LYS A 11 33.14 -24.03 20.81
CA LYS A 11 34.46 -24.28 20.23
C LYS A 11 35.08 -25.56 20.79
N GLN A 12 34.88 -25.83 22.08
CA GLN A 12 35.40 -27.02 22.76
C GLN A 12 34.71 -28.31 22.27
N PHE A 13 33.39 -28.30 22.10
CA PHE A 13 32.66 -29.42 21.48
C PHE A 13 33.10 -29.71 20.03
N ARG A 14 33.54 -28.67 19.30
CA ARG A 14 34.00 -28.80 17.92
C ARG A 14 35.40 -29.43 17.81
N SER A 15 36.27 -29.26 18.81
CA SER A 15 37.61 -29.86 18.81
C SER A 15 37.61 -31.36 19.13
N GLU A 16 36.59 -31.85 19.83
CA GLU A 16 36.56 -33.22 20.34
C GLU A 16 35.83 -34.22 19.42
N ASN A 17 35.24 -33.78 18.29
CA ASN A 17 34.48 -34.62 17.35
C ASN A 17 33.32 -35.44 17.98
N GLU A 18 32.87 -35.11 19.19
CA GLU A 18 31.76 -35.78 19.87
C GLU A 18 30.41 -35.10 19.59
N PHE A 19 29.95 -35.13 18.34
CA PHE A 19 28.56 -34.77 18.02
C PHE A 19 27.65 -35.99 18.28
N ASN A 20 27.21 -36.19 19.52
CA ASN A 20 26.21 -37.20 19.90
C ASN A 20 24.88 -36.56 20.38
N GLU A 21 23.82 -37.36 20.48
CA GLU A 21 22.46 -36.88 20.84
C GLU A 21 22.39 -36.20 22.21
N ILE A 22 23.29 -36.56 23.13
CA ILE A 22 23.37 -35.97 24.48
C ILE A 22 23.80 -34.51 24.38
N ASN A 23 24.79 -34.20 23.55
CA ASN A 23 25.29 -32.84 23.34
C ASN A 23 24.25 -31.95 22.64
N LEU A 24 23.45 -32.51 21.72
CA LEU A 24 22.35 -31.79 21.07
C LEU A 24 21.20 -31.46 22.05
N ASN A 25 20.88 -32.37 22.98
CA ASN A 25 19.84 -32.13 23.97
C ASN A 25 20.27 -31.12 25.04
N TYR A 26 21.54 -31.15 25.43
CA TYR A 26 22.13 -30.12 26.30
C TYR A 26 22.05 -28.73 25.64
N LEU A 27 22.46 -28.62 24.37
CA LEU A 27 22.41 -27.36 23.62
C LEU A 27 20.97 -26.84 23.46
N ARG A 28 20.01 -27.74 23.20
CA ARG A 28 18.57 -27.38 23.15
C ARG A 28 18.07 -26.80 24.47
N ASN A 29 18.47 -27.39 25.60
CA ASN A 29 18.05 -26.93 26.92
C ASN A 29 18.64 -25.56 27.28
N GLU A 30 19.91 -25.31 26.96
CA GLU A 30 20.52 -23.99 27.17
C GLU A 30 19.90 -22.93 26.25
N LEU A 31 19.62 -23.26 24.99
CA LEU A 31 18.89 -22.36 24.09
C LEU A 31 17.47 -22.05 24.58
N MET A 32 16.78 -23.01 25.21
CA MET A 32 15.45 -22.77 25.81
C MET A 32 15.50 -21.82 27.01
N LYS A 33 16.52 -21.94 27.87
CA LYS A 33 16.70 -21.01 29.01
C LYS A 33 16.97 -19.59 28.52
N ILE A 34 17.86 -19.44 27.54
CA ILE A 34 18.16 -18.14 26.90
C ILE A 34 16.90 -17.55 26.24
N ARG A 35 16.08 -18.37 25.58
CA ARG A 35 14.79 -17.94 24.99
C ARG A 35 13.79 -17.45 26.04
N GLN A 36 13.74 -18.07 27.22
CA GLN A 36 12.89 -17.60 28.33
C GLN A 36 13.37 -16.26 28.88
N GLU A 37 14.69 -16.07 29.02
CA GLU A 37 15.29 -14.81 29.48
C GLU A 37 15.05 -13.65 28.46
N LEU A 38 14.99 -13.94 27.15
CA LEU A 38 14.78 -12.96 26.08
C LEU A 38 13.32 -12.48 25.87
N ASN A 39 12.32 -13.09 26.54
CA ASN A 39 10.90 -12.70 26.40
C ASN A 39 10.51 -11.38 27.13
N ASN A 40 11.47 -10.64 27.69
CA ASN A 40 11.33 -9.26 28.21
C ASN A 40 12.28 -8.33 27.43
N PRO A 41 11.81 -7.40 26.55
CA PRO A 41 12.63 -6.99 25.42
C PRO A 41 13.46 -5.72 25.67
N SER A 42 14.67 -5.71 25.10
CA SER A 42 15.31 -4.50 24.55
C SER A 42 16.19 -4.92 23.37
N LYS A 43 15.52 -5.06 22.20
CA LYS A 43 15.99 -5.10 20.79
C LYS A 43 17.36 -5.72 20.46
N THR A 44 17.43 -6.63 19.47
CA THR A 44 18.21 -6.46 18.20
C THR A 44 18.07 -7.65 17.21
N TYR A 45 18.38 -7.39 15.92
CA TYR A 45 18.21 -8.22 14.71
C TYR A 45 19.58 -8.71 14.14
N ILE A 46 19.58 -9.68 13.19
CA ILE A 46 20.77 -10.18 12.45
C ILE A 46 20.58 -10.02 10.92
N GLN A 47 21.65 -9.70 10.19
CA GLN A 47 21.69 -9.49 8.73
C GLN A 47 22.62 -10.53 8.07
N GLN A 48 22.22 -11.08 6.91
CA GLN A 48 22.93 -12.15 6.20
C GLN A 48 23.75 -11.59 5.04
N ASP A 49 24.98 -12.11 4.85
CA ASP A 49 25.67 -12.08 3.55
C ASP A 49 26.29 -13.45 3.23
N SER A 50 26.38 -13.75 1.94
CA SER A 50 26.59 -15.07 1.37
C SER A 50 28.06 -15.42 1.17
N GLN A 51 28.67 -16.16 2.11
CA GLN A 51 29.74 -17.13 1.83
C GLN A 51 30.01 -18.06 3.03
N SER A 52 29.73 -19.35 2.82
CA SER A 52 30.21 -20.57 3.52
C SER A 52 30.09 -20.67 5.07
N PHE A 53 29.39 -21.74 5.48
CA PHE A 53 29.28 -22.33 6.83
C PHE A 53 28.57 -21.49 7.91
N ILE A 54 27.59 -22.10 8.58
CA ILE A 54 26.69 -21.48 9.56
C ILE A 54 27.52 -20.85 10.68
N ASN A 55 27.68 -19.53 10.63
CA ASN A 55 28.45 -18.76 11.60
C ASN A 55 27.57 -18.03 12.63
N GLU A 56 26.25 -18.14 12.56
CA GLU A 56 25.38 -17.49 13.53
C GLU A 56 24.04 -18.21 13.68
N ILE A 57 23.66 -18.53 14.92
CA ILE A 57 22.32 -19.03 15.25
C ILE A 57 21.48 -17.81 15.67
N SER A 58 20.64 -17.33 14.77
CA SER A 58 19.69 -16.25 15.04
C SER A 58 18.40 -16.79 15.65
N ILE A 59 18.02 -16.34 16.86
CA ILE A 59 16.67 -16.57 17.37
C ILE A 59 15.75 -15.51 16.76
N ILE A 60 14.87 -15.93 15.85
CA ILE A 60 13.78 -15.09 15.37
C ILE A 60 12.78 -14.93 16.53
N SER A 61 12.83 -13.79 17.20
CA SER A 61 11.66 -13.32 17.93
C SER A 61 10.58 -13.07 16.88
N MET A 62 9.65 -14.01 16.77
CA MET A 62 8.36 -13.68 16.18
C MET A 62 7.81 -12.59 17.09
N GLU A 63 7.92 -11.32 16.68
CA GLU A 63 7.08 -10.28 17.25
C GLU A 63 5.68 -10.89 17.23
N LYS A 64 5.13 -11.16 18.42
CA LYS A 64 3.73 -11.55 18.53
C LYS A 64 3.01 -10.45 17.78
N LYS A 65 2.50 -10.76 16.58
CA LYS A 65 1.58 -9.85 15.89
C LYS A 65 0.60 -9.41 16.96
N PRO A 66 0.45 -8.09 17.21
CA PRO A 66 -0.38 -7.61 18.30
C PRO A 66 -1.70 -8.35 18.17
N LYS A 67 -2.05 -9.03 19.25
CA LYS A 67 -3.13 -10.01 19.29
C LYS A 67 -4.44 -9.24 19.14
N TRP A 68 -4.78 -8.88 17.90
CA TRP A 68 -5.89 -8.00 17.53
C TRP A 68 -6.20 -6.97 18.62
N ASP A 69 -5.20 -6.16 18.99
CA ASP A 69 -5.46 -5.00 19.83
C ASP A 69 -6.55 -4.21 19.11
N LYS A 70 -7.69 -4.00 19.79
CA LYS A 70 -8.82 -3.28 19.22
C LYS A 70 -8.29 -1.95 18.66
N TRP A 71 -8.71 -1.59 17.46
CA TRP A 71 -8.39 -0.29 16.87
C TRP A 71 -8.66 0.80 17.90
N LYS A 72 -7.69 1.69 18.10
CA LYS A 72 -7.91 2.88 18.92
C LYS A 72 -9.10 3.64 18.35
N GLN A 73 -10.10 3.91 19.18
CA GLN A 73 -11.35 4.52 18.74
C GLN A 73 -11.21 6.03 18.51
N ASN A 74 -10.11 6.64 18.98
CA ASN A 74 -9.81 8.05 18.75
C ASN A 74 -9.00 8.23 17.45
N ALA A 75 -9.66 8.71 16.40
CA ALA A 75 -9.01 9.16 15.18
C ALA A 75 -8.38 10.55 15.35
N ILE A 76 -7.41 10.87 14.51
CA ILE A 76 -6.86 12.22 14.36
C ILE A 76 -7.10 12.70 12.93
N THR A 77 -7.27 14.02 12.77
CA THR A 77 -7.32 14.64 11.44
C THR A 77 -5.91 14.68 10.86
N VAL A 78 -5.72 14.04 9.70
CA VAL A 78 -4.43 14.02 8.99
C VAL A 78 -4.39 14.96 7.78
N ALA A 79 -5.56 15.36 7.27
CA ALA A 79 -5.75 16.29 6.18
C ALA A 79 -7.12 16.97 6.30
N GLY A 80 -7.20 18.23 5.86
CA GLY A 80 -8.40 19.06 5.96
C GLY A 80 -8.75 19.45 7.41
N GLY A 81 -10.05 19.45 7.73
CA GLY A 81 -10.57 19.80 9.06
C GLY A 81 -10.85 21.30 9.28
N ASN A 82 -10.59 22.15 8.28
CA ASN A 82 -10.78 23.61 8.36
C ASN A 82 -12.01 24.10 7.58
N GLY A 83 -13.03 23.25 7.43
CA GLY A 83 -14.24 23.54 6.66
C GLY A 83 -14.10 23.26 5.15
N LYS A 84 -15.23 23.38 4.45
CA LYS A 84 -15.30 23.26 2.98
C LYS A 84 -14.76 24.53 2.32
N GLY A 85 -13.82 24.38 1.38
CA GLY A 85 -13.28 25.50 0.62
C GLY A 85 -12.12 25.10 -0.29
N GLN A 86 -11.48 26.10 -0.91
CA GLN A 86 -10.41 25.92 -1.92
C GLN A 86 -9.01 26.19 -1.38
N GLU A 87 -8.88 26.67 -0.14
CA GLU A 87 -7.58 26.88 0.48
C GLU A 87 -6.82 25.56 0.65
N LEU A 88 -5.49 25.63 0.80
CA LEU A 88 -4.63 24.44 0.89
C LEU A 88 -4.85 23.63 2.17
N ASN A 89 -5.41 24.24 3.21
CA ASN A 89 -5.80 23.57 4.44
C ASN A 89 -7.28 23.11 4.46
N GLN A 90 -8.00 23.29 3.35
CA GLN A 90 -9.41 22.96 3.18
C GLN A 90 -9.60 21.90 2.08
N LEU A 91 -10.70 21.16 2.17
CA LEU A 91 -11.11 20.16 1.18
C LEU A 91 -12.60 20.34 0.88
N ASN A 92 -13.04 19.92 -0.29
CA ASN A 92 -14.41 20.05 -0.76
C ASN A 92 -14.88 18.75 -1.42
N LEU A 93 -15.72 18.01 -0.68
CA LEU A 93 -16.18 16.66 -1.04
C LEU A 93 -15.03 15.72 -1.47
N PRO A 94 -13.95 15.56 -0.68
CA PRO A 94 -12.89 14.62 -1.02
C PRO A 94 -13.45 13.20 -1.14
N ALA A 95 -13.02 12.44 -2.16
CA ALA A 95 -13.59 11.13 -2.50
C ALA A 95 -12.61 9.98 -2.23
N GLY A 96 -11.60 9.80 -3.07
CA GLY A 96 -10.56 8.78 -2.93
C GLY A 96 -9.26 9.30 -2.32
N ILE A 97 -8.50 8.40 -1.70
CA ILE A 97 -7.20 8.69 -1.09
C ILE A 97 -6.18 7.59 -1.40
N PHE A 98 -4.92 8.00 -1.53
CA PHE A 98 -3.77 7.09 -1.60
C PHE A 98 -2.69 7.51 -0.61
N ILE A 99 -2.07 6.55 0.05
CA ILE A 99 -0.99 6.77 1.01
C ILE A 99 0.29 6.16 0.46
N ASP A 100 1.32 6.99 0.27
CA ASP A 100 2.61 6.51 -0.22
C ASP A 100 3.48 5.92 0.90
N LYS A 101 4.65 5.37 0.54
CA LYS A 101 5.62 4.80 1.50
C LYS A 101 6.21 5.83 2.46
N LYS A 102 6.16 7.12 2.13
CA LYS A 102 6.60 8.24 2.97
C LYS A 102 5.48 8.76 3.87
N LYS A 103 4.29 8.12 3.84
CA LYS A 103 3.07 8.51 4.55
C LYS A 103 2.49 9.85 4.08
N ASN A 104 2.82 10.28 2.87
CA ASN A 104 2.11 11.37 2.22
C ASN A 104 0.75 10.85 1.77
N VAL A 105 -0.28 11.68 1.93
CA VAL A 105 -1.66 11.37 1.56
C VAL A 105 -2.01 12.16 0.31
N PHE A 106 -2.31 11.45 -0.77
CA PHE A 106 -2.85 12.01 -1.99
C PHE A 106 -4.36 11.93 -1.93
N ILE A 107 -5.05 13.02 -2.24
CA ILE A 107 -6.49 13.15 -2.05
C ILE A 107 -7.10 13.65 -3.35
N ALA A 108 -8.12 12.93 -3.84
CA ALA A 108 -9.01 13.41 -4.89
C ALA A 108 -10.02 14.39 -4.30
N ASP A 109 -9.70 15.69 -4.38
CA ASP A 109 -10.51 16.78 -3.85
C ASP A 109 -11.61 17.16 -4.87
N ASN A 110 -12.66 16.32 -4.91
CA ASN A 110 -13.61 16.18 -6.02
C ASN A 110 -14.22 17.50 -6.50
N ASP A 111 -14.89 18.24 -5.60
CA ASP A 111 -15.60 19.47 -5.98
C ASP A 111 -14.63 20.65 -6.24
N ASN A 112 -13.35 20.51 -5.86
CA ASN A 112 -12.30 21.47 -6.18
C ASN A 112 -11.52 21.11 -7.46
N ASN A 113 -11.84 19.99 -8.12
CA ASN A 113 -11.23 19.56 -9.39
C ASN A 113 -9.69 19.47 -9.34
N ARG A 114 -9.13 18.94 -8.25
CA ARG A 114 -7.68 18.87 -8.03
C ARG A 114 -7.29 17.58 -7.30
N ILE A 115 -6.00 17.23 -7.39
CA ILE A 115 -5.35 16.30 -6.47
C ILE A 115 -4.49 17.09 -5.50
N VAL A 116 -4.68 16.85 -4.20
CA VAL A 116 -3.89 17.47 -3.13
C VAL A 116 -2.96 16.43 -2.52
N GLU A 117 -1.69 16.74 -2.40
CA GLU A 117 -0.72 15.96 -1.63
C GLU A 117 -0.57 16.59 -0.24
N TRP A 118 -0.85 15.81 0.80
CA TRP A 118 -0.64 16.19 2.19
C TRP A 118 0.56 15.43 2.73
N LYS A 119 1.68 16.14 2.93
CA LYS A 119 2.89 15.52 3.48
C LYS A 119 2.66 15.07 4.92
N TYR A 120 3.40 14.05 5.35
CA TYR A 120 3.31 13.56 6.73
C TYR A 120 3.51 14.70 7.74
N ASN A 121 2.54 14.90 8.63
CA ASN A 121 2.47 15.98 9.64
C ASN A 121 2.39 17.42 9.08
N ALA A 122 2.09 17.62 7.80
CA ALA A 122 1.83 18.95 7.26
C ALA A 122 0.52 19.52 7.81
N LYS A 123 0.41 20.86 7.87
CA LYS A 123 -0.81 21.57 8.29
C LYS A 123 -1.72 21.96 7.12
N GLU A 124 -1.19 21.89 5.92
CA GLU A 124 -1.85 22.19 4.67
C GLU A 124 -1.31 21.26 3.59
N GLY A 125 -2.13 21.02 2.56
CA GLY A 125 -1.71 20.29 1.39
C GLY A 125 -0.91 21.16 0.43
N GLN A 126 -0.35 20.51 -0.58
CA GLN A 126 0.19 21.17 -1.76
C GLN A 126 -0.53 20.61 -2.98
N ILE A 127 -0.83 21.49 -3.94
CA ILE A 127 -1.44 21.07 -5.18
C ILE A 127 -0.33 20.58 -6.09
N ILE A 128 -0.58 19.46 -6.76
CA ILE A 128 0.30 18.99 -7.81
C ILE A 128 0.18 19.99 -8.96
N GLU A 129 1.25 20.75 -9.25
CA GLU A 129 1.25 21.97 -10.08
C GLU A 129 0.53 21.82 -11.44
N SER A 130 0.52 20.60 -11.98
CA SER A 130 -0.13 20.25 -13.25
C SER A 130 -1.60 19.82 -13.12
N ILE A 131 -2.24 19.94 -11.95
CA ILE A 131 -3.54 19.34 -11.66
C ILE A 131 -4.39 20.26 -10.76
N ASN A 132 -4.58 21.52 -11.18
CA ASN A 132 -5.21 22.54 -10.34
C ASN A 132 -6.36 23.32 -11.00
N LYS A 133 -6.93 22.79 -12.09
CA LYS A 133 -8.00 23.50 -12.79
C LYS A 133 -9.03 22.54 -13.33
N GLN A 134 -10.28 22.97 -13.25
CA GLN A 134 -11.35 22.33 -13.98
C GLN A 134 -11.07 22.39 -15.48
N GLY A 135 -11.30 21.28 -16.17
CA GLY A 135 -11.24 21.18 -17.62
C GLY A 135 -10.84 19.79 -18.09
N ASN A 136 -10.67 19.63 -19.39
CA ASN A 136 -10.43 18.33 -20.04
C ASN A 136 -9.04 18.20 -20.69
N ARG A 137 -8.17 19.21 -20.57
CA ARG A 137 -6.78 19.11 -21.01
C ARG A 137 -6.01 18.12 -20.15
N MET A 138 -4.83 17.68 -20.60
CA MET A 138 -4.03 16.66 -19.88
C MET A 138 -3.65 17.09 -18.45
N ASN A 139 -3.50 18.40 -18.22
CA ASN A 139 -3.16 19.03 -16.95
C ASN A 139 -4.39 19.64 -16.23
N GLN A 140 -5.58 19.16 -16.53
CA GLN A 140 -6.85 19.61 -15.94
C GLN A 140 -7.68 18.38 -15.56
N LEU A 141 -8.46 18.51 -14.49
CA LEU A 141 -9.37 17.46 -14.04
C LEU A 141 -10.79 17.96 -14.00
N ASP A 142 -11.76 17.06 -14.01
CA ASP A 142 -13.15 17.39 -13.74
C ASP A 142 -13.74 16.30 -12.83
N ARG A 143 -14.00 16.70 -11.57
CA ARG A 143 -14.49 15.85 -10.49
C ARG A 143 -13.70 14.53 -10.35
N PRO A 144 -12.39 14.57 -10.02
CA PRO A 144 -11.65 13.34 -9.78
C PRO A 144 -12.25 12.58 -8.60
N THR A 145 -12.44 11.28 -8.78
CA THR A 145 -13.13 10.43 -7.80
C THR A 145 -12.17 9.56 -7.01
N ASP A 146 -11.03 9.19 -7.60
CA ASP A 146 -10.05 8.34 -6.95
C ASP A 146 -8.62 8.60 -7.44
N VAL A 147 -7.65 8.20 -6.61
CA VAL A 147 -6.22 8.30 -6.89
C VAL A 147 -5.51 7.09 -6.27
N ILE A 148 -4.65 6.42 -7.04
CA ILE A 148 -3.79 5.32 -6.57
C ILE A 148 -2.34 5.56 -6.98
N GLY A 149 -1.39 4.96 -6.27
CA GLY A 149 0.02 5.04 -6.63
C GLY A 149 0.46 3.87 -7.51
N ASP A 150 1.22 4.19 -8.55
CA ASP A 150 2.03 3.23 -9.28
C ASP A 150 3.49 3.39 -8.87
N GLN A 151 3.90 2.50 -7.97
CA GLN A 151 5.24 2.50 -7.39
C GLN A 151 6.33 2.12 -8.39
N GLN A 152 6.01 1.36 -9.45
CA GLN A 152 7.00 0.95 -10.44
C GLN A 152 7.42 2.16 -11.29
N ASN A 153 6.45 2.98 -11.67
CA ASN A 153 6.67 4.16 -12.51
C ASN A 153 6.79 5.48 -11.72
N GLN A 154 6.81 5.42 -10.38
CA GLN A 154 6.84 6.60 -9.50
C GLN A 154 5.79 7.65 -9.90
N SER A 155 4.57 7.18 -10.10
CA SER A 155 3.47 7.97 -10.64
C SER A 155 2.20 7.75 -9.82
N ILE A 156 1.21 8.62 -10.02
CA ILE A 156 -0.16 8.41 -9.55
C ILE A 156 -1.07 8.13 -10.74
N ILE A 157 -2.12 7.38 -10.51
CA ILE A 157 -3.18 7.10 -11.46
C ILE A 157 -4.48 7.67 -10.90
N ILE A 158 -5.20 8.45 -11.70
CA ILE A 158 -6.35 9.26 -11.27
C ILE A 158 -7.58 8.89 -12.09
N ALA A 159 -8.71 8.70 -11.41
CA ALA A 159 -10.02 8.54 -12.03
C ALA A 159 -10.63 9.93 -12.26
N ASP A 160 -10.53 10.43 -13.48
CA ASP A 160 -11.02 11.74 -13.91
C ASP A 160 -12.47 11.59 -14.43
N HIS A 161 -13.38 11.42 -13.48
CA HIS A 161 -14.73 10.88 -13.70
C HIS A 161 -15.54 11.62 -14.76
N ASN A 162 -15.63 12.96 -14.69
CA ASN A 162 -16.45 13.70 -15.64
C ASN A 162 -15.82 13.79 -17.03
N ASN A 163 -14.49 13.75 -17.10
CA ASN A 163 -13.75 13.63 -18.36
C ASN A 163 -13.75 12.20 -18.91
N ARG A 164 -14.34 11.24 -18.19
CA ARG A 164 -14.50 9.83 -18.59
C ARG A 164 -13.19 9.14 -18.97
N ARG A 165 -12.14 9.41 -18.20
CA ARG A 165 -10.80 8.89 -18.47
C ARG A 165 -10.05 8.53 -17.19
N VAL A 166 -9.12 7.60 -17.32
CA VAL A 166 -8.12 7.33 -16.30
C VAL A 166 -6.79 7.85 -16.81
N ILE A 167 -6.15 8.71 -16.03
CA ILE A 167 -4.86 9.31 -16.37
C ILE A 167 -3.77 8.82 -15.44
N GLN A 168 -2.55 8.72 -15.96
CA GLN A 168 -1.34 8.53 -15.18
C GLN A 168 -0.54 9.82 -15.20
N TRP A 169 -0.05 10.19 -14.02
CA TRP A 169 0.72 11.40 -13.81
C TRP A 169 2.01 11.10 -13.06
N SER A 170 3.13 11.56 -13.61
CA SER A 170 4.44 11.58 -12.97
C SER A 170 5.09 12.95 -13.17
N ASN A 171 6.19 13.20 -12.48
CA ASN A 171 7.00 14.42 -12.69
C ASN A 171 7.56 14.55 -14.11
N GLN A 172 7.65 13.44 -14.87
CA GLN A 172 8.30 13.40 -16.19
C GLN A 172 7.29 13.34 -17.34
N ASN A 173 6.16 12.69 -17.13
CA ASN A 173 5.18 12.41 -18.18
C ASN A 173 3.75 12.37 -17.63
N GLN A 174 2.81 12.72 -18.51
CA GLN A 174 1.38 12.65 -18.29
C GLN A 174 0.76 11.92 -19.47
N GLN A 175 -0.02 10.89 -19.21
CA GLN A 175 -0.70 10.15 -20.27
C GLN A 175 -2.08 9.70 -19.87
N THR A 176 -2.97 9.57 -20.84
CA THR A 176 -4.26 8.92 -20.64
C THR A 176 -4.10 7.43 -20.82
N LEU A 177 -4.41 6.64 -19.79
CA LEU A 177 -4.35 5.18 -19.83
C LEU A 177 -5.61 4.57 -20.44
N ILE A 178 -6.77 5.09 -20.05
CA ILE A 178 -8.08 4.56 -20.45
C ILE A 178 -9.00 5.73 -20.78
N GLN A 179 -9.79 5.61 -21.86
CA GLN A 179 -10.75 6.62 -22.30
C GLN A 179 -12.16 6.02 -22.39
N ASN A 180 -13.17 6.89 -22.46
CA ASN A 180 -14.58 6.53 -22.65
C ASN A 180 -15.16 5.61 -21.55
N ILE A 181 -14.69 5.79 -20.32
CA ILE A 181 -15.17 5.04 -19.14
C ILE A 181 -15.71 5.99 -18.08
N HIS A 182 -16.87 5.68 -17.49
CA HIS A 182 -17.35 6.39 -16.30
C HIS A 182 -16.62 5.86 -15.06
N CYS A 183 -15.31 6.13 -14.99
CA CYS A 183 -14.42 5.63 -13.96
C CYS A 183 -14.75 6.26 -12.61
N TYR A 184 -14.84 5.43 -11.57
CA TYR A 184 -15.05 5.90 -10.19
C TYR A 184 -13.94 5.40 -9.27
N GLY A 185 -13.91 4.11 -8.97
CA GLY A 185 -12.86 3.49 -8.15
C GLY A 185 -11.76 2.90 -9.00
N LEU A 186 -10.53 2.93 -8.47
CA LEU A 186 -9.32 2.37 -9.05
C LEU A 186 -8.67 1.37 -8.10
N ALA A 187 -8.19 0.26 -8.64
CA ALA A 187 -7.29 -0.64 -7.92
C ALA A 187 -6.21 -1.15 -8.87
N MET A 188 -5.01 -1.43 -8.35
CA MET A 188 -3.94 -2.00 -9.16
C MET A 188 -3.28 -3.14 -8.40
N ASP A 189 -3.15 -4.29 -9.06
CA ASP A 189 -2.47 -5.44 -8.47
C ASP A 189 -0.94 -5.32 -8.56
N LYS A 190 -0.24 -6.22 -7.86
CA LYS A 190 1.23 -6.26 -7.83
C LYS A 190 1.90 -6.51 -9.19
N HIS A 191 1.13 -6.95 -10.18
CA HIS A 191 1.60 -7.23 -11.53
C HIS A 191 1.29 -6.07 -12.51
N GLY A 192 0.67 -4.99 -12.02
CA GLY A 192 0.33 -3.82 -12.80
C GLY A 192 -0.98 -3.96 -13.59
N SER A 193 -1.83 -4.94 -13.29
CA SER A 193 -3.19 -4.94 -13.87
C SER A 193 -4.03 -3.89 -13.17
N LEU A 194 -4.61 -2.99 -13.97
CA LEU A 194 -5.44 -1.88 -13.49
C LEU A 194 -6.90 -2.29 -13.55
N TYR A 195 -7.59 -2.17 -12.43
CA TYR A 195 -9.03 -2.39 -12.28
C TYR A 195 -9.71 -1.03 -12.17
N VAL A 196 -10.81 -0.85 -12.89
CA VAL A 196 -11.59 0.39 -12.90
C VAL A 196 -13.06 0.04 -12.76
N SER A 197 -13.73 0.63 -11.78
CA SER A 197 -15.18 0.52 -11.69
C SER A 197 -15.83 1.49 -12.68
N ASN A 198 -16.77 0.97 -13.47
CA ASN A 198 -17.57 1.76 -14.39
C ASN A 198 -18.94 2.01 -13.77
N TRP A 199 -19.05 3.17 -13.12
CA TRP A 199 -20.23 3.54 -12.32
C TRP A 199 -21.53 3.47 -13.12
N LYS A 200 -21.50 3.82 -14.41
CA LYS A 200 -22.69 3.87 -15.27
C LYS A 200 -23.10 2.50 -15.84
N LYS A 201 -22.16 1.56 -15.94
CA LYS A 201 -22.40 0.23 -16.54
C LYS A 201 -22.49 -0.90 -15.50
N ASP A 202 -22.43 -0.57 -14.21
CA ASP A 202 -22.55 -1.56 -13.13
C ASP A 202 -21.56 -2.72 -13.27
N GLU A 203 -20.32 -2.39 -13.62
CA GLU A 203 -19.26 -3.36 -13.92
C GLU A 203 -17.92 -2.88 -13.36
N VAL A 204 -17.02 -3.82 -13.12
CA VAL A 204 -15.59 -3.57 -12.90
C VAL A 204 -14.84 -4.21 -14.04
N ARG A 205 -13.95 -3.44 -14.66
CA ARG A 205 -13.11 -3.89 -15.77
C ARG A 205 -11.65 -3.90 -15.38
N ARG A 206 -10.90 -4.82 -15.97
CA ARG A 206 -9.45 -4.96 -15.81
C ARG A 206 -8.73 -4.73 -17.13
N TRP A 207 -7.69 -3.91 -17.10
CA TRP A 207 -6.69 -3.75 -18.17
C TRP A 207 -5.35 -4.30 -17.71
N LYS A 208 -4.60 -4.89 -18.64
CA LYS A 208 -3.24 -5.34 -18.41
C LYS A 208 -2.37 -5.00 -19.62
N ILE A 209 -1.17 -4.50 -19.36
CA ILE A 209 -0.21 -4.15 -20.42
C ILE A 209 0.08 -5.39 -21.27
N GLY A 210 0.03 -5.22 -22.59
CA GLY A 210 0.28 -6.28 -23.57
C GLY A 210 -0.95 -7.10 -23.95
N GLU A 211 -2.13 -6.85 -23.37
CA GLU A 211 -3.40 -7.43 -23.86
C GLU A 211 -3.91 -6.63 -25.06
N TYR A 212 -4.30 -7.32 -26.14
CA TYR A 212 -4.81 -6.69 -27.38
C TYR A 212 -6.19 -6.02 -27.24
N ASN A 213 -6.84 -6.17 -26.08
CA ASN A 213 -8.17 -5.64 -25.82
C ASN A 213 -8.09 -4.24 -25.18
N ASN A 214 -8.39 -3.21 -25.96
CA ASN A 214 -8.40 -1.82 -25.49
C ASN A 214 -9.62 -1.49 -24.60
N GLU A 215 -10.67 -2.32 -24.61
CA GLU A 215 -11.88 -2.09 -23.81
C GLU A 215 -11.82 -2.69 -22.40
N GLY A 216 -10.74 -3.41 -22.08
CA GLY A 216 -10.61 -4.14 -20.83
C GLY A 216 -11.57 -5.32 -20.73
N ILE A 217 -11.31 -6.20 -19.76
CA ILE A 217 -12.11 -7.41 -19.52
C ILE A 217 -12.99 -7.16 -18.29
N ILE A 218 -14.29 -7.48 -18.38
CA ILE A 218 -15.20 -7.43 -17.23
C ILE A 218 -14.78 -8.52 -16.24
N VAL A 219 -14.51 -8.13 -14.99
CA VAL A 219 -14.13 -9.06 -13.92
C VAL A 219 -15.20 -9.18 -12.83
N ALA A 220 -16.14 -8.23 -12.77
CA ALA A 220 -17.31 -8.28 -11.90
C ALA A 220 -18.44 -7.42 -12.48
N GLY A 221 -19.70 -7.80 -12.22
CA GLY A 221 -20.86 -7.08 -12.74
C GLY A 221 -21.10 -7.29 -14.23
N GLY A 222 -21.68 -6.29 -14.90
CA GLY A 222 -21.96 -6.32 -16.34
C GLY A 222 -23.27 -7.03 -16.75
N ASN A 223 -24.00 -7.60 -15.79
CA ASN A 223 -25.28 -8.30 -16.00
C ASN A 223 -26.49 -7.46 -15.56
N ARG A 224 -26.46 -6.15 -15.87
CA ARG A 224 -27.40 -5.11 -15.40
C ARG A 224 -27.28 -4.86 -13.90
N GLN A 225 -27.87 -3.76 -13.45
CA GLN A 225 -27.98 -3.47 -12.03
C GLN A 225 -28.98 -4.41 -11.35
N GLY A 226 -28.68 -4.80 -10.12
CA GLY A 226 -29.54 -5.63 -9.30
C GLY A 226 -28.79 -6.25 -8.13
N ASN A 227 -29.44 -7.19 -7.45
CA ASN A 227 -28.98 -7.74 -6.16
C ASN A 227 -28.48 -9.19 -6.27
N GLU A 228 -28.35 -9.72 -7.48
CA GLU A 228 -27.79 -11.04 -7.71
C GLU A 228 -26.26 -11.05 -7.56
N LEU A 229 -25.67 -12.22 -7.30
CA LEU A 229 -24.22 -12.38 -7.06
C LEU A 229 -23.34 -11.87 -8.21
N THR A 230 -23.88 -11.79 -9.43
CA THR A 230 -23.17 -11.33 -10.64
C THR A 230 -23.52 -9.90 -11.04
N GLN A 231 -24.31 -9.19 -10.24
CA GLN A 231 -24.75 -7.82 -10.50
C GLN A 231 -24.07 -6.84 -9.55
N LEU A 232 -23.83 -5.63 -10.02
CA LEU A 232 -23.37 -4.52 -9.20
C LEU A 232 -24.38 -3.38 -9.29
N ASN A 233 -24.32 -2.45 -8.36
CA ASN A 233 -25.10 -1.21 -8.42
C ASN A 233 -24.13 -0.07 -8.17
N TYR A 234 -23.86 0.74 -9.20
CA TYR A 234 -23.06 1.95 -9.08
C TYR A 234 -21.71 1.71 -8.35
N PRO A 235 -20.86 0.79 -8.82
CA PRO A 235 -19.66 0.41 -8.08
C PRO A 235 -18.70 1.60 -7.95
N THR A 236 -18.45 2.06 -6.73
CA THR A 236 -17.65 3.26 -6.43
C THR A 236 -16.26 2.96 -5.85
N PHE A 237 -16.12 1.92 -5.03
CA PHE A 237 -14.84 1.60 -4.37
C PHE A 237 -14.42 0.17 -4.69
N ILE A 238 -13.17 0.02 -5.13
CA ILE A 238 -12.49 -1.25 -5.36
C ILE A 238 -11.10 -1.16 -4.71
N PHE A 239 -10.62 -2.21 -4.05
CA PHE A 239 -9.37 -2.22 -3.28
C PHE A 239 -8.73 -3.60 -3.29
#